data_AF-A0A4R6RXZ6-F1
#
_entry.id   AF-A0A4R6RXZ6-F1
#
_cell.length_a   1.000
_cell.length_b   1.000
_cell.length_c   1.000
_cell.angle_alpha   90.00
_cell.angle_beta   90.00
_cell.angle_gamma   90.00
#
_symmetry.space_group_name_H-M   'P 1'
#
loop_
_entity.id
_entity.type
_entity.pdbx_description
1 polymer ?
#
loop_
_entity_poly.entity_id
_entity_poly.type
_entity_poly.pdbx_seq_one_letter_code
_entity_poly.pdbx_strand_id
1 'polypeptide(L)'
;MKKNKFSIMLLLIIIILAAFSSAEAYYKPEEYRKSLLAIRDVERILDKLEADLNQAQNTFRIIPGDKITSELAVIDNSYQKMINSYQNQNDSDVELEAQKISARGKKLRLEIIESKPVQLRAFWLDSGTFAELKGRAGVEAFLDQAAEANFNAIFPETFYKGMTVVPTNELMVQDPRFKNWQEDPLQVLIEAAEKRGIEVHAWVWVFNENTAGKPGRILRENPDWANKNRAGEIVSYHNSSWLSPANSEVKKYLQQRYQYLVKNYDLDGINLDYIRFPEEYRGSFGYDNSTVEAFKDKHNLDPFKIESGSRDAALWNQFRENLITEMVRESSEILRQLDPELLISADVIPGREEARFRALQNWSLWLEEGYLDFVLPMTYTENLFSELSSWIKEDREIIKKPLYAGISVFKLSSAQVVEQMREINKINPNGFSLFAAAHLKKEDFESLAAGIFSKKAVLPHQNRKESLAEMQDFILQRLNIIKEAGKINNDDLIKIRRFLNQKVSLETDTSNAEQGLTLSQFSAANNLNISADVMEILVSDFNYLDNIIKLY
;
A
#
# COMPACT_ATOMS: atom_id res chain seq x y z
N MET A 1 15.35 -29.45 29.57
CA MET A 1 14.85 -30.30 28.46
C MET A 1 13.62 -29.67 27.82
N LYS A 2 13.78 -28.60 27.03
CA LYS A 2 12.78 -28.15 26.05
C LYS A 2 13.12 -28.86 24.74
N LYS A 3 12.75 -30.14 24.62
CA LYS A 3 12.93 -30.88 23.37
C LYS A 3 12.02 -30.26 22.32
N ASN A 4 12.62 -29.51 21.39
CA ASN A 4 12.20 -29.26 20.02
C ASN A 4 10.69 -29.41 19.73
N LYS A 5 9.88 -28.43 20.16
CA LYS A 5 8.48 -28.29 19.68
C LYS A 5 8.42 -28.23 18.14
N PHE A 6 9.46 -27.71 17.51
CA PHE A 6 9.63 -27.69 16.05
C PHE A 6 9.86 -29.07 15.41
N SER A 7 10.56 -30.00 16.07
CA SER A 7 10.67 -31.39 15.55
C SER A 7 9.35 -32.15 15.67
N ILE A 8 8.46 -31.76 16.59
CA ILE A 8 7.11 -32.33 16.70
C ILE A 8 6.25 -31.91 15.51
N MET A 9 6.41 -30.68 15.00
CA MET A 9 5.76 -30.20 13.77
C MET A 9 6.19 -31.04 12.56
N LEU A 10 7.48 -31.33 12.43
CA LEU A 10 8.02 -32.21 11.39
C LEU A 10 7.54 -33.67 11.54
N LEU A 11 7.43 -34.18 12.78
CA LEU A 11 6.96 -35.54 13.02
C LEU A 11 5.48 -35.70 12.65
N LEU A 12 4.63 -34.71 12.95
CA LEU A 12 3.23 -34.70 12.50
C LEU A 12 3.17 -34.64 10.98
N ILE A 13 3.92 -33.75 10.32
CA ILE A 13 3.95 -33.65 8.85
C ILE A 13 4.42 -34.95 8.18
N ILE A 14 5.46 -35.60 8.71
CA ILE A 14 5.99 -36.88 8.20
C ILE A 14 5.01 -38.05 8.44
N ILE A 15 4.27 -38.06 9.56
CA ILE A 15 3.25 -39.08 9.84
C ILE A 15 2.05 -38.91 8.90
N ILE A 16 1.66 -37.66 8.62
CA ILE A 16 0.61 -37.35 7.66
C ILE A 16 1.09 -37.87 6.28
N LEU A 17 2.31 -37.55 5.83
CA LEU A 17 2.96 -37.97 4.55
C LEU A 17 3.12 -39.48 4.34
N ALA A 18 3.52 -40.24 5.37
CA ALA A 18 3.63 -41.69 5.28
C ALA A 18 2.28 -42.39 5.03
N ALA A 19 1.15 -41.70 5.26
CA ALA A 19 -0.19 -42.19 4.92
C ALA A 19 -0.65 -41.80 3.49
N PHE A 20 -0.11 -40.73 2.86
CA PHE A 20 -0.54 -40.30 1.52
C PHE A 20 0.10 -41.07 0.36
N SER A 21 1.11 -41.92 0.58
CA SER A 21 1.77 -42.65 -0.50
C SER A 21 0.98 -43.88 -1.00
N SER A 22 -0.30 -44.01 -0.67
CA SER A 22 -1.15 -45.12 -1.11
C SER A 22 -2.20 -44.70 -2.13
N ALA A 23 -1.79 -43.94 -3.15
CA ALA A 23 -2.63 -43.70 -4.33
C ALA A 23 -3.17 -45.00 -4.96
N GLU A 24 -2.49 -46.14 -4.73
CA GLU A 24 -2.91 -47.48 -5.16
C GLU A 24 -3.98 -48.14 -4.27
N ALA A 25 -4.25 -47.67 -3.05
CA ALA A 25 -5.16 -48.36 -2.13
C ALA A 25 -6.66 -48.14 -2.44
N TYR A 26 -7.01 -47.08 -3.19
CA TYR A 26 -8.40 -46.64 -3.36
C TYR A 26 -8.87 -46.51 -4.81
N TYR A 27 -7.99 -46.71 -5.79
CA TYR A 27 -8.34 -46.62 -7.22
C TYR A 27 -8.67 -47.99 -7.80
N LYS A 28 -9.96 -48.30 -7.91
CA LYS A 28 -10.47 -49.40 -8.72
C LYS A 28 -11.25 -48.81 -9.91
N PRO A 29 -10.78 -48.98 -11.17
CA PRO A 29 -11.41 -48.37 -12.35
C PRO A 29 -12.90 -48.70 -12.53
N GLU A 30 -13.35 -49.82 -11.97
CA GLU A 30 -14.74 -50.29 -12.08
C GLU A 30 -15.71 -49.65 -11.05
N GLU A 31 -15.20 -48.89 -10.06
CA GLU A 31 -15.98 -48.29 -8.96
C GLU A 31 -15.66 -46.79 -8.77
N TYR A 32 -15.59 -46.04 -9.87
CA TYR A 32 -15.32 -44.60 -9.81
C TYR A 32 -16.42 -43.83 -9.06
N ARG A 33 -16.06 -43.18 -7.95
CA ARG A 33 -16.93 -42.26 -7.20
C ARG A 33 -16.47 -40.81 -7.33
N LYS A 34 -17.43 -39.91 -7.54
CA LYS A 34 -17.18 -38.47 -7.69
C LYS A 34 -16.47 -37.86 -6.46
N SER A 35 -16.73 -38.39 -5.27
CA SER A 35 -16.09 -37.99 -4.01
C SER A 35 -14.56 -38.15 -4.01
N LEU A 36 -14.01 -39.01 -4.88
CA LEU A 36 -12.55 -39.13 -5.08
C LEU A 36 -11.93 -37.83 -5.61
N LEU A 37 -12.66 -37.03 -6.39
CA LEU A 37 -12.19 -35.72 -6.84
C LEU A 37 -12.01 -34.75 -5.67
N ALA A 38 -12.92 -34.80 -4.68
CA ALA A 38 -12.83 -33.96 -3.48
C ALA A 38 -11.58 -34.32 -2.65
N ILE A 39 -11.26 -35.61 -2.54
CA ILE A 39 -10.04 -36.10 -1.88
C ILE A 39 -8.79 -35.56 -2.60
N ARG A 40 -8.73 -35.69 -3.94
CA ARG A 40 -7.60 -35.19 -4.73
C ARG A 40 -7.43 -33.67 -4.65
N ASP A 41 -8.53 -32.93 -4.57
CA ASP A 41 -8.49 -31.48 -4.37
C ASP A 41 -7.94 -31.11 -2.99
N VAL A 42 -8.33 -31.85 -1.95
CA VAL A 42 -7.77 -31.71 -0.60
C VAL A 42 -6.28 -32.00 -0.59
N GLU A 43 -5.84 -33.11 -1.17
CA GLU A 43 -4.42 -33.50 -1.23
C GLU A 43 -3.58 -32.41 -1.89
N ARG A 44 -4.02 -31.86 -3.03
CA ARG A 44 -3.36 -30.73 -3.69
C ARG A 44 -3.27 -29.47 -2.81
N ILE A 45 -4.26 -29.22 -1.96
CA ILE A 45 -4.24 -28.09 -1.01
C ILE A 45 -3.22 -28.36 0.11
N LEU A 46 -3.19 -29.59 0.62
CA LEU A 46 -2.27 -30.00 1.69
C LEU A 46 -0.82 -30.01 1.21
N ASP A 47 -0.54 -30.51 0.00
CA ASP A 47 0.79 -30.48 -0.61
C ASP A 47 1.33 -29.03 -0.72
N LYS A 48 0.45 -28.10 -1.13
CA LYS A 48 0.81 -26.68 -1.21
C LYS A 48 1.03 -26.07 0.17
N LEU A 49 0.16 -26.37 1.13
CA LEU A 49 0.31 -25.90 2.51
C LEU A 49 1.63 -26.41 3.12
N GLU A 50 1.97 -27.67 2.86
CA GLU A 50 3.21 -28.27 3.33
C GLU A 50 4.43 -27.58 2.70
N ALA A 51 4.42 -27.35 1.39
CA ALA A 51 5.48 -26.61 0.71
C ALA A 51 5.65 -25.20 1.29
N ASP A 52 4.55 -24.48 1.53
CA ASP A 52 4.57 -23.14 2.11
C ASP A 52 5.07 -23.15 3.57
N LEU A 53 4.71 -24.16 4.37
CA LEU A 53 5.20 -24.36 5.74
C LEU A 53 6.69 -24.69 5.78
N ASN A 54 7.15 -25.60 4.91
CA ASN A 54 8.55 -25.94 4.75
C ASN A 54 9.36 -24.69 4.36
N GLN A 55 8.84 -23.88 3.43
CA GLN A 55 9.46 -22.61 3.08
C GLN A 55 9.49 -21.65 4.28
N ALA A 56 8.38 -21.50 4.99
CA ALA A 56 8.29 -20.61 6.16
C ALA A 56 9.30 -21.00 7.25
N GLN A 57 9.48 -22.30 7.49
CA GLN A 57 10.47 -22.82 8.43
C GLN A 57 11.90 -22.59 7.95
N ASN A 58 12.20 -22.91 6.69
CA ASN A 58 13.54 -22.73 6.11
C ASN A 58 13.95 -21.26 6.03
N THR A 59 12.98 -20.35 5.96
CA THR A 59 13.18 -18.90 5.97
C THR A 59 12.97 -18.26 7.35
N PHE A 60 12.83 -19.07 8.40
CA PHE A 60 12.67 -18.66 9.80
C PHE A 60 11.55 -17.63 10.06
N ARG A 61 10.46 -17.65 9.27
CA ARG A 61 9.35 -16.67 9.35
C ARG A 61 8.80 -16.55 10.78
N ILE A 62 8.44 -15.32 11.17
CA ILE A 62 7.82 -15.02 12.46
C ILE A 62 6.32 -15.30 12.34
N ILE A 63 5.93 -16.53 12.68
CA ILE A 63 4.57 -17.07 12.52
C ILE A 63 4.07 -17.69 13.84
N PRO A 64 2.75 -17.81 14.06
CA PRO A 64 2.19 -18.34 15.31
C PRO A 64 2.28 -19.89 15.37
N GLY A 65 3.49 -20.42 15.62
CA GLY A 65 3.78 -21.87 15.52
C GLY A 65 2.90 -22.80 16.37
N ASP A 66 2.58 -22.43 17.61
CA ASP A 66 1.69 -23.24 18.49
C ASP A 66 0.25 -23.32 17.93
N LYS A 67 -0.25 -22.22 17.33
CA LYS A 67 -1.56 -22.17 16.67
C LYS A 67 -1.57 -23.04 15.41
N ILE A 68 -0.55 -22.89 14.56
CA ILE A 68 -0.40 -23.67 13.33
C ILE A 68 -0.35 -25.16 13.63
N THR A 69 0.41 -25.58 14.64
CA THR A 69 0.52 -26.99 15.06
C THR A 69 -0.86 -27.53 15.48
N SER A 70 -1.63 -26.75 16.24
CA SER A 70 -2.96 -27.15 16.69
C SER A 70 -3.95 -27.31 15.52
N GLU A 71 -3.91 -26.38 14.56
CA GLU A 71 -4.76 -26.42 13.36
C GLU A 71 -4.39 -27.58 12.41
N LEU A 72 -3.10 -27.89 12.26
CA LEU A 72 -2.64 -29.06 11.49
C LEU A 72 -3.16 -30.37 12.09
N ALA A 73 -3.21 -30.50 13.42
CA ALA A 73 -3.79 -31.68 14.07
C ALA A 73 -5.29 -31.82 13.81
N VAL A 74 -6.02 -30.70 13.70
CA VAL A 74 -7.45 -30.71 13.32
C VAL A 74 -7.62 -31.13 11.86
N ILE A 75 -6.77 -30.62 10.96
CA ILE A 75 -6.77 -31.02 9.55
C ILE A 75 -6.50 -32.52 9.40
N ASP A 76 -5.49 -33.06 10.09
CA ASP A 76 -5.18 -34.49 10.05
C ASP A 76 -6.37 -35.34 10.50
N ASN A 77 -6.99 -35.01 11.64
CA ASN A 77 -8.19 -35.72 12.12
C ASN A 77 -9.34 -35.67 11.10
N SER A 78 -9.59 -34.51 10.49
CA SER A 78 -10.59 -34.39 9.41
C SER A 78 -10.20 -35.21 8.17
N TYR A 79 -8.93 -35.27 7.79
CA TYR A 79 -8.46 -36.09 6.68
C TYR A 79 -8.66 -37.58 6.96
N GLN A 80 -8.29 -38.07 8.15
CA GLN A 80 -8.55 -39.46 8.55
C GLN A 80 -10.04 -39.80 8.50
N LYS A 81 -10.92 -38.90 8.97
CA LYS A 81 -12.38 -39.07 8.84
C LYS A 81 -12.84 -39.11 7.39
N MET A 82 -12.32 -38.22 6.54
CA MET A 82 -12.64 -38.19 5.11
C MET A 82 -12.29 -39.53 4.43
N ILE A 83 -11.09 -40.06 4.68
CA ILE A 83 -10.66 -41.35 4.13
C ILE A 83 -11.53 -42.50 4.64
N ASN A 84 -11.83 -42.54 5.94
CA ASN A 84 -12.73 -43.54 6.52
C ASN A 84 -14.16 -43.45 5.93
N SER A 85 -14.70 -42.24 5.74
CA SER A 85 -16.01 -42.05 5.10
C SER A 85 -16.00 -42.52 3.64
N TYR A 86 -14.90 -42.27 2.92
CA TYR A 86 -14.74 -42.78 1.57
C TYR A 86 -14.74 -44.31 1.57
N GLN A 87 -13.96 -44.97 2.42
CA GLN A 87 -13.94 -46.44 2.52
C GLN A 87 -15.33 -47.03 2.84
N ASN A 88 -16.10 -46.34 3.67
CA ASN A 88 -17.46 -46.73 4.07
C ASN A 88 -18.56 -46.30 3.07
N GLN A 89 -18.18 -45.84 1.87
CA GLN A 89 -19.12 -45.42 0.82
C GLN A 89 -20.04 -44.24 1.21
N ASN A 90 -19.63 -43.43 2.20
CA ASN A 90 -20.37 -42.25 2.64
C ASN A 90 -19.83 -40.99 1.96
N ASP A 91 -20.23 -40.77 0.72
CA ASP A 91 -19.73 -39.68 -0.12
C ASP A 91 -20.11 -38.28 0.41
N SER A 92 -21.25 -38.13 1.10
CA SER A 92 -21.65 -36.84 1.69
C SER A 92 -20.69 -36.38 2.78
N ASP A 93 -20.23 -37.31 3.62
CA ASP A 93 -19.27 -36.98 4.68
C ASP A 93 -17.86 -36.72 4.11
N VAL A 94 -17.51 -37.36 2.99
CA VAL A 94 -16.27 -37.04 2.26
C VAL A 94 -16.29 -35.58 1.81
N GLU A 95 -17.37 -35.14 1.16
CA GLU A 95 -17.50 -33.74 0.70
C GLU A 95 -17.49 -32.75 1.88
N LEU A 96 -18.17 -33.08 2.98
CA LEU A 96 -18.20 -32.24 4.19
C LEU A 96 -16.80 -32.07 4.81
N GLU A 97 -16.07 -33.16 5.02
CA GLU A 97 -14.71 -33.08 5.57
C GLU A 97 -13.75 -32.41 4.58
N ALA A 98 -13.90 -32.66 3.28
CA ALA A 98 -13.09 -32.00 2.26
C ALA A 98 -13.24 -30.47 2.27
N GLN A 99 -14.47 -29.97 2.47
CA GLN A 99 -14.72 -28.53 2.62
C GLN A 99 -14.07 -27.95 3.89
N LYS A 100 -14.15 -28.66 5.03
CA LYS A 100 -13.49 -28.24 6.28
C LYS A 100 -11.98 -28.15 6.11
N ILE A 101 -11.37 -29.19 5.53
CA ILE A 101 -9.92 -29.22 5.29
C ILE A 101 -9.51 -28.11 4.32
N SER A 102 -10.24 -27.94 3.22
CA SER A 102 -9.96 -26.90 2.23
C SER A 102 -10.02 -25.51 2.83
N ALA A 103 -11.03 -25.21 3.66
CA ALA A 103 -11.18 -23.92 4.32
C ALA A 103 -10.04 -23.66 5.33
N ARG A 104 -9.73 -24.64 6.19
CA ARG A 104 -8.64 -24.53 7.17
C ARG A 104 -7.27 -24.44 6.51
N GLY A 105 -7.02 -25.25 5.49
CA GLY A 105 -5.76 -25.24 4.74
C GLY A 105 -5.51 -23.89 4.05
N LYS A 106 -6.52 -23.33 3.39
CA LYS A 106 -6.44 -21.98 2.80
C LYS A 106 -6.17 -20.91 3.85
N LYS A 107 -6.85 -20.96 5.00
CA LYS A 107 -6.64 -20.04 6.11
C LYS A 107 -5.22 -20.15 6.67
N LEU A 108 -4.72 -21.35 6.91
CA LEU A 108 -3.35 -21.56 7.39
C LEU A 108 -2.29 -21.01 6.43
N ARG A 109 -2.52 -21.14 5.11
CA ARG A 109 -1.62 -20.54 4.11
C ARG A 109 -1.54 -19.01 4.22
N LEU A 110 -2.59 -18.34 4.70
CA LEU A 110 -2.54 -16.92 5.02
C LEU A 110 -1.77 -16.67 6.32
N GLU A 111 -2.05 -17.44 7.37
CA GLU A 111 -1.46 -17.27 8.72
C GLU A 111 0.06 -17.47 8.79
N ILE A 112 0.66 -18.07 7.75
CA ILE A 112 2.11 -18.26 7.61
C ILE A 112 2.79 -17.16 6.77
N ILE A 113 2.03 -16.15 6.34
CA ILE A 113 2.56 -14.93 5.74
C ILE A 113 3.02 -14.02 6.87
N GLU A 114 4.28 -13.60 6.81
CA GLU A 114 4.85 -12.70 7.81
C GLU A 114 4.32 -11.27 7.64
N SER A 115 3.78 -10.72 8.73
CA SER A 115 3.30 -9.34 8.79
C SER A 115 4.43 -8.38 9.13
N LYS A 116 4.51 -7.25 8.41
CA LYS A 116 5.54 -6.23 8.64
C LYS A 116 5.13 -5.27 9.76
N PRO A 117 6.01 -4.98 10.75
CA PRO A 117 5.70 -4.21 11.95
C PRO A 117 5.69 -2.69 11.75
N VAL A 118 6.36 -2.17 10.72
CA VAL A 118 6.41 -0.73 10.43
C VAL A 118 5.95 -0.49 9.00
N GLN A 119 4.67 -0.17 8.83
CA GLN A 119 4.03 -0.19 7.53
C GLN A 119 2.79 0.71 7.47
N LEU A 120 2.68 1.55 6.42
CA LEU A 120 1.41 2.18 6.05
C LEU A 120 0.49 1.13 5.42
N ARG A 121 -0.72 1.03 5.98
CA ARG A 121 -1.77 0.12 5.56
C ARG A 121 -3.03 0.94 5.37
N ALA A 122 -3.27 1.33 4.13
CA ALA A 122 -4.32 2.27 3.81
C ALA A 122 -5.22 1.82 2.66
N PHE A 123 -6.29 2.57 2.45
CA PHE A 123 -7.11 2.50 1.25
C PHE A 123 -7.72 3.86 0.93
N TRP A 124 -8.01 4.09 -0.34
CA TRP A 124 -8.83 5.24 -0.76
C TRP A 124 -10.30 4.91 -0.59
N LEU A 125 -11.03 5.76 0.13
CA LEU A 125 -12.47 5.69 0.29
C LEU A 125 -13.12 6.63 -0.73
N ASP A 126 -13.58 6.06 -1.84
CA ASP A 126 -14.28 6.82 -2.88
C ASP A 126 -15.60 7.38 -2.35
N SER A 127 -16.01 8.52 -2.90
CA SER A 127 -17.22 9.23 -2.47
C SER A 127 -18.52 8.43 -2.64
N GLY A 128 -18.52 7.44 -3.54
CA GLY A 128 -19.65 6.53 -3.73
C GLY A 128 -19.84 5.60 -2.54
N THR A 129 -18.79 4.86 -2.22
CA THR A 129 -18.78 3.99 -1.03
C THR A 129 -18.99 4.79 0.24
N PHE A 130 -18.38 5.97 0.39
CA PHE A 130 -18.58 6.81 1.57
C PHE A 130 -20.06 7.19 1.74
N ALA A 131 -20.73 7.65 0.68
CA ALA A 131 -22.15 8.01 0.76
C ALA A 131 -23.05 6.82 1.16
N GLU A 132 -22.73 5.61 0.70
CA GLU A 132 -23.48 4.39 1.02
C GLU A 132 -23.32 3.91 2.47
N LEU A 133 -22.37 4.46 3.24
CA LEU A 133 -22.25 4.21 4.69
C LEU A 133 -23.42 4.81 5.48
N LYS A 134 -24.16 5.77 4.91
CA LYS A 134 -25.46 6.26 5.43
C LYS A 134 -25.42 6.76 6.88
N GLY A 135 -24.32 7.42 7.28
CA GLY A 135 -24.16 8.06 8.58
C GLY A 135 -23.27 7.29 9.55
N ARG A 136 -23.25 7.77 10.80
CA ARG A 136 -22.32 7.33 11.86
C ARG A 136 -22.26 5.83 12.06
N ALA A 137 -23.39 5.15 12.17
CA ALA A 137 -23.40 3.71 12.43
C ALA A 137 -22.71 2.90 11.31
N GLY A 138 -22.91 3.28 10.04
CA GLY A 138 -22.25 2.59 8.93
C GLY A 138 -20.78 2.95 8.80
N VAL A 139 -20.40 4.20 9.12
CA VAL A 139 -19.00 4.62 9.22
C VAL A 139 -18.27 3.85 10.31
N GLU A 140 -18.84 3.76 11.51
CA GLU A 140 -18.25 3.03 12.63
C GLU A 140 -18.11 1.53 12.30
N ALA A 141 -19.14 0.90 11.72
CA ALA A 141 -19.07 -0.50 11.32
C ALA A 141 -18.01 -0.77 10.23
N PHE A 142 -17.88 0.15 9.27
CA PHE A 142 -16.86 0.05 8.22
C PHE A 142 -15.44 0.20 8.79
N LEU A 143 -15.24 1.16 9.70
CA LEU A 143 -13.94 1.35 10.34
C LEU A 143 -13.62 0.27 11.38
N ASP A 144 -14.61 -0.35 12.02
CA ASP A 144 -14.40 -1.55 12.85
C ASP A 144 -13.81 -2.68 12.02
N GLN A 145 -14.37 -2.93 10.85
CA GLN A 145 -13.85 -3.92 9.91
C GLN A 145 -12.43 -3.59 9.43
N ALA A 146 -12.16 -2.31 9.14
CA ALA A 146 -10.81 -1.86 8.78
C ALA A 146 -9.81 -2.05 9.94
N ALA A 147 -10.22 -1.72 11.17
CA ALA A 147 -9.38 -1.86 12.37
C ALA A 147 -9.12 -3.33 12.73
N GLU A 148 -10.11 -4.22 12.57
CA GLU A 148 -9.95 -5.67 12.73
C GLU A 148 -8.92 -6.24 11.73
N ALA A 149 -8.84 -5.66 10.53
CA ALA A 149 -7.83 -5.96 9.53
C ALA A 149 -6.52 -5.18 9.70
N ASN A 150 -6.35 -4.42 10.78
CA ASN A 150 -5.16 -3.63 11.09
C ASN A 150 -4.76 -2.63 9.99
N PHE A 151 -5.74 -2.00 9.33
CA PHE A 151 -5.50 -0.74 8.60
C PHE A 151 -5.20 0.39 9.60
N ASN A 152 -4.37 1.34 9.20
CA ASN A 152 -3.94 2.46 10.04
C ASN A 152 -4.03 3.84 9.37
N ALA A 153 -4.47 3.91 8.10
CA ALA A 153 -4.80 5.18 7.45
C ALA A 153 -5.93 5.02 6.42
N ILE A 154 -6.67 6.10 6.16
CA ILE A 154 -7.73 6.17 5.15
C ILE A 154 -7.66 7.49 4.40
N PHE A 155 -7.86 7.43 3.08
CA PHE A 155 -7.90 8.59 2.19
C PHE A 155 -9.34 8.83 1.68
N PRO A 156 -10.23 9.50 2.44
CA PRO A 156 -11.60 9.79 1.99
C PRO A 156 -11.65 10.84 0.89
N GLU A 157 -12.30 10.53 -0.22
CA GLU A 157 -12.55 11.47 -1.32
C GLU A 157 -13.42 12.63 -0.82
N THR A 158 -12.78 13.73 -0.47
CA THR A 158 -13.38 14.81 0.32
C THR A 158 -13.82 15.97 -0.55
N PHE A 159 -12.97 16.40 -1.50
CA PHE A 159 -13.30 17.45 -2.46
C PHE A 159 -13.02 16.96 -3.88
N TYR A 160 -14.07 16.86 -4.69
CA TYR A 160 -14.01 16.26 -6.03
C TYR A 160 -15.08 16.88 -6.92
N LYS A 161 -14.76 17.06 -8.20
CA LYS A 161 -15.71 17.54 -9.22
C LYS A 161 -16.46 18.84 -8.88
N GLY A 162 -15.83 19.73 -8.11
CA GLY A 162 -16.43 20.98 -7.63
C GLY A 162 -17.52 20.81 -6.55
N MET A 163 -17.55 19.64 -5.90
CA MET A 163 -18.42 19.27 -4.78
C MET A 163 -17.60 18.68 -3.65
N THR A 164 -18.25 18.40 -2.52
CA THR A 164 -17.60 17.80 -1.35
C THR A 164 -18.55 16.92 -0.53
N VAL A 165 -18.00 16.08 0.34
CA VAL A 165 -18.78 15.35 1.36
C VAL A 165 -19.25 16.26 2.50
N VAL A 166 -18.53 17.35 2.75
CA VAL A 166 -18.77 18.33 3.82
C VAL A 166 -20.09 19.10 3.59
N PRO A 167 -20.83 19.47 4.66
CA PRO A 167 -22.03 20.30 4.54
C PRO A 167 -21.80 21.61 3.78
N THR A 168 -22.79 22.02 2.98
CA THR A 168 -22.73 23.24 2.17
C THR A 168 -22.48 24.47 3.04
N ASN A 169 -21.57 25.33 2.58
CA ASN A 169 -21.24 26.61 3.19
C ASN A 169 -20.81 27.62 2.10
N GLU A 170 -20.21 28.75 2.48
CA GLU A 170 -19.81 29.80 1.53
C GLU A 170 -18.77 29.33 0.49
N LEU A 171 -17.93 28.35 0.84
CA LEU A 171 -16.87 27.81 -0.03
C LEU A 171 -17.25 26.46 -0.65
N MET A 172 -18.07 25.68 0.04
CA MET A 172 -18.33 24.27 -0.30
C MET A 172 -19.77 24.03 -0.75
N VAL A 173 -19.94 23.18 -1.76
CA VAL A 173 -21.25 22.66 -2.18
C VAL A 173 -21.26 21.16 -1.95
N GLN A 174 -22.13 20.71 -1.06
CA GLN A 174 -22.21 19.30 -0.72
C GLN A 174 -22.73 18.48 -1.90
N ASP A 175 -22.14 17.30 -2.10
CA ASP A 175 -22.64 16.31 -3.03
C ASP A 175 -24.04 15.82 -2.60
N PRO A 176 -25.03 15.84 -3.50
CA PRO A 176 -26.41 15.44 -3.19
C PRO A 176 -26.58 14.02 -2.63
N ARG A 177 -25.59 13.12 -2.80
CA ARG A 177 -25.60 11.78 -2.21
C ARG A 177 -25.57 11.83 -0.68
N PHE A 178 -25.02 12.90 -0.09
CA PHE A 178 -24.96 13.09 1.36
C PHE A 178 -26.14 13.88 1.94
N LYS A 179 -27.11 14.33 1.12
CA LYS A 179 -28.21 15.21 1.55
C LYS A 179 -29.07 14.71 2.72
N ASN A 180 -29.09 13.39 2.96
CA ASN A 180 -29.89 12.75 4.02
C ASN A 180 -29.06 12.44 5.27
N TRP A 181 -27.76 12.73 5.27
CA TRP A 181 -26.93 12.59 6.46
C TRP A 181 -27.37 13.59 7.51
N GLN A 182 -27.55 13.12 8.75
CA GLN A 182 -28.00 13.96 9.87
C GLN A 182 -26.83 14.73 10.52
N GLU A 183 -25.61 14.24 10.31
CA GLU A 183 -24.37 14.76 10.84
C GLU A 183 -23.41 15.06 9.69
N ASP A 184 -22.40 15.89 9.95
CA ASP A 184 -21.32 16.14 9.00
C ASP A 184 -20.57 14.83 8.69
N PRO A 185 -20.57 14.36 7.42
CA PRO A 185 -19.96 13.09 7.06
C PRO A 185 -18.47 13.00 7.38
N LEU A 186 -17.71 14.08 7.15
CA LEU A 186 -16.26 14.08 7.36
C LEU A 186 -15.94 14.07 8.86
N GLN A 187 -16.64 14.87 9.65
CA GLN A 187 -16.47 14.91 11.10
C GLN A 187 -16.76 13.54 11.74
N VAL A 188 -17.85 12.88 11.30
CA VAL A 188 -18.20 11.53 11.75
C VAL A 188 -17.10 10.51 11.44
N LEU A 189 -16.48 10.61 10.26
CA LEU A 189 -15.37 9.73 9.87
C LEU A 189 -14.14 9.95 10.74
N ILE A 190 -13.75 11.20 10.97
CA ILE A 190 -12.59 11.57 11.80
C ILE A 190 -12.75 11.03 13.22
N GLU A 191 -13.87 11.33 13.89
CA GLU A 191 -14.13 10.87 15.25
C GLU A 191 -14.17 9.34 15.38
N ALA A 192 -14.64 8.64 14.34
CA ALA A 192 -14.67 7.20 14.32
C ALA A 192 -13.28 6.60 14.05
N ALA A 193 -12.46 7.25 13.21
CA ALA A 193 -11.10 6.82 12.88
C ALA A 193 -10.15 7.03 14.06
N GLU A 194 -10.23 8.17 14.75
CA GLU A 194 -9.44 8.51 15.94
C GLU A 194 -9.54 7.42 17.02
N LYS A 195 -10.77 6.98 17.34
CA LYS A 195 -11.02 5.90 18.33
C LYS A 195 -10.33 4.57 17.99
N ARG A 196 -9.93 4.39 16.73
CA ARG A 196 -9.34 3.17 16.20
C ARG A 196 -7.86 3.33 15.84
N GLY A 197 -7.30 4.54 16.00
CA GLY A 197 -5.93 4.87 15.61
C GLY A 197 -5.71 4.76 14.10
N ILE A 198 -6.71 5.20 13.32
CA ILE A 198 -6.65 5.27 11.87
C ILE A 198 -6.50 6.75 11.49
N GLU A 199 -5.42 7.09 10.78
CA GLU A 199 -5.23 8.46 10.29
C GLU A 199 -6.21 8.79 9.15
N VAL A 200 -6.71 10.01 9.11
CA VAL A 200 -7.61 10.52 8.08
C VAL A 200 -6.92 11.60 7.26
N HIS A 201 -6.67 11.28 5.98
CA HIS A 201 -6.02 12.15 5.02
C HIS A 201 -7.02 12.59 3.96
N ALA A 202 -7.54 13.81 4.03
CA ALA A 202 -8.58 14.26 3.10
C ALA A 202 -8.06 14.28 1.65
N TRP A 203 -8.63 13.40 0.82
CA TRP A 203 -8.28 13.29 -0.61
C TRP A 203 -9.02 14.38 -1.40
N VAL A 204 -8.24 15.23 -2.07
CA VAL A 204 -8.75 16.41 -2.78
C VAL A 204 -8.27 16.44 -4.23
N TRP A 205 -9.19 16.74 -5.15
CA TRP A 205 -8.87 16.94 -6.56
C TRP A 205 -8.30 18.35 -6.76
N VAL A 206 -7.22 18.44 -7.54
CA VAL A 206 -6.59 19.72 -7.87
C VAL A 206 -7.05 20.24 -9.24
N PHE A 207 -6.48 19.75 -10.34
CA PHE A 207 -6.75 20.33 -11.66
C PHE A 207 -7.75 19.55 -12.50
N ASN A 208 -7.97 18.25 -12.26
CA ASN A 208 -9.08 17.55 -12.89
C ASN A 208 -10.38 18.02 -12.25
N GLU A 209 -11.33 18.40 -13.07
CA GLU A 209 -12.59 18.99 -12.63
C GLU A 209 -13.80 18.08 -12.91
N ASN A 210 -13.70 17.19 -13.89
CA ASN A 210 -14.77 16.26 -14.19
C ASN A 210 -14.27 15.12 -15.07
N THR A 211 -14.96 13.96 -15.01
CA THR A 211 -14.62 12.75 -15.77
C THR A 211 -15.78 12.24 -16.63
N ALA A 212 -16.70 13.14 -17.02
CA ALA A 212 -17.94 12.81 -17.73
C ALA A 212 -17.99 13.29 -19.20
N GLY A 213 -16.85 13.67 -19.78
CA GLY A 213 -16.71 14.05 -21.19
C GLY A 213 -17.23 15.45 -21.50
N LYS A 214 -17.38 16.29 -20.47
CA LYS A 214 -17.92 17.65 -20.56
C LYS A 214 -17.54 18.48 -19.32
N PRO A 215 -17.57 19.82 -19.40
CA PRO A 215 -17.44 20.70 -18.25
C PRO A 215 -18.31 20.27 -17.06
N GLY A 216 -17.67 20.08 -15.91
CA GLY A 216 -18.34 19.95 -14.63
C GLY A 216 -18.85 21.29 -14.12
N ARG A 217 -19.08 21.38 -12.82
CA ARG A 217 -19.70 22.56 -12.21
C ARG A 217 -18.78 23.79 -12.31
N ILE A 218 -17.49 23.66 -11.99
CA ILE A 218 -16.56 24.79 -11.89
C ILE A 218 -16.42 25.46 -13.26
N LEU A 219 -16.24 24.66 -14.32
CA LEU A 219 -16.06 25.19 -15.67
C LEU A 219 -17.36 25.68 -16.33
N ARG A 220 -18.53 25.24 -15.88
CA ARG A 220 -19.80 25.86 -16.31
C ARG A 220 -20.00 27.24 -15.71
N GLU A 221 -19.55 27.44 -14.47
CA GLU A 221 -19.62 28.73 -13.78
C GLU A 221 -18.47 29.66 -14.21
N ASN A 222 -17.30 29.11 -14.56
CA ASN A 222 -16.10 29.86 -14.93
C ASN A 222 -15.43 29.26 -16.19
N PRO A 223 -16.00 29.48 -17.40
CA PRO A 223 -15.49 28.87 -18.63
C PRO A 223 -14.04 29.25 -18.98
N ASP A 224 -13.60 30.45 -18.61
CA ASP A 224 -12.24 30.97 -18.88
C ASP A 224 -11.16 30.30 -18.01
N TRP A 225 -11.55 29.48 -17.04
CA TRP A 225 -10.62 28.70 -16.21
C TRP A 225 -10.20 27.39 -16.87
N ALA A 226 -10.78 27.01 -18.00
CA ALA A 226 -10.49 25.75 -18.65
C ALA A 226 -9.05 25.69 -19.19
N ASN A 227 -8.36 24.60 -18.88
CA ASN A 227 -7.15 24.20 -19.57
C ASN A 227 -7.53 23.73 -20.98
N LYS A 228 -6.76 24.14 -21.98
CA LYS A 228 -7.05 23.86 -23.39
C LYS A 228 -5.89 23.19 -24.08
N ASN A 229 -6.20 22.31 -25.02
CA ASN A 229 -5.22 21.82 -25.98
C ASN A 229 -4.94 22.85 -27.08
N ARG A 230 -4.01 22.55 -27.98
CA ARG A 230 -3.61 23.46 -29.07
C ARG A 230 -4.76 23.78 -30.05
N ALA A 231 -5.78 22.93 -30.14
CA ALA A 231 -6.98 23.15 -30.95
C ALA A 231 -8.07 23.96 -30.21
N GLY A 232 -7.85 24.29 -28.93
CA GLY A 232 -8.81 24.99 -28.09
C GLY A 232 -9.83 24.08 -27.39
N GLU A 233 -9.68 22.77 -27.50
CA GLU A 233 -10.56 21.79 -26.87
C GLU A 233 -10.22 21.65 -25.38
N ILE A 234 -11.25 21.35 -24.58
CA ILE A 234 -11.18 21.32 -23.11
C ILE A 234 -11.30 19.92 -22.51
N VAL A 235 -11.69 18.94 -23.31
CA VAL A 235 -11.84 17.54 -22.89
C VAL A 235 -10.62 16.76 -23.37
N SER A 236 -9.94 16.11 -22.43
CA SER A 236 -8.82 15.21 -22.66
C SER A 236 -9.29 13.75 -22.68
N TYR A 237 -8.32 12.84 -22.83
CA TYR A 237 -8.44 11.40 -22.62
C TYR A 237 -9.09 11.07 -21.28
N HIS A 238 -9.67 9.87 -21.21
CA HIS A 238 -10.55 9.43 -20.13
C HIS A 238 -11.75 10.36 -19.89
N ASN A 239 -12.21 11.08 -20.92
CA ASN A 239 -13.37 11.96 -20.84
C ASN A 239 -13.23 13.03 -19.73
N SER A 240 -12.01 13.55 -19.52
CA SER A 240 -11.73 14.47 -18.41
C SER A 240 -11.67 15.92 -18.85
N SER A 241 -12.18 16.84 -18.03
CA SER A 241 -11.99 18.30 -18.20
C SER A 241 -11.16 18.87 -17.06
N TRP A 242 -10.31 19.85 -17.37
CA TRP A 242 -9.26 20.31 -16.46
C TRP A 242 -9.25 21.83 -16.31
N LEU A 243 -8.86 22.29 -15.12
CA LEU A 243 -8.62 23.69 -14.79
C LEU A 243 -7.19 24.09 -15.21
N SER A 244 -7.01 25.35 -15.61
CA SER A 244 -5.71 25.91 -15.98
C SER A 244 -4.83 26.14 -14.75
N PRO A 245 -3.64 25.52 -14.66
CA PRO A 245 -2.70 25.75 -13.55
C PRO A 245 -2.11 27.17 -13.51
N ALA A 246 -2.10 27.88 -14.63
CA ALA A 246 -1.61 29.25 -14.72
C ALA A 246 -2.64 30.29 -14.23
N ASN A 247 -3.91 29.92 -14.10
CA ASN A 247 -4.96 30.85 -13.70
C ASN A 247 -4.92 31.06 -12.17
N SER A 248 -4.67 32.31 -11.74
CA SER A 248 -4.55 32.65 -10.32
C SER A 248 -5.84 32.45 -9.53
N GLU A 249 -7.01 32.66 -10.16
CA GLU A 249 -8.30 32.47 -9.49
C GLU A 249 -8.59 30.98 -9.29
N VAL A 250 -8.13 30.10 -10.20
CA VAL A 250 -8.17 28.64 -9.99
C VAL A 250 -7.34 28.25 -8.76
N LYS A 251 -6.08 28.69 -8.69
CA LYS A 251 -5.19 28.38 -7.55
C LYS A 251 -5.82 28.82 -6.23
N LYS A 252 -6.29 30.08 -6.18
CA LYS A 252 -6.96 30.66 -5.01
C LYS A 252 -8.24 29.89 -4.64
N TYR A 253 -9.07 29.56 -5.61
CA TYR A 253 -10.30 28.79 -5.42
C TYR A 253 -10.02 27.44 -4.75
N LEU A 254 -9.02 26.70 -5.22
CA LEU A 254 -8.65 25.39 -4.67
C LEU A 254 -8.00 25.52 -3.29
N GLN A 255 -7.02 26.40 -3.15
CA GLN A 255 -6.30 26.62 -1.88
C GLN A 255 -7.23 27.07 -0.75
N GLN A 256 -8.22 27.92 -1.03
CA GLN A 256 -9.20 28.34 -0.01
C GLN A 256 -10.01 27.17 0.55
N ARG A 257 -10.29 26.16 -0.27
CA ARG A 257 -11.02 24.95 0.12
C ARG A 257 -10.16 24.02 0.95
N TYR A 258 -8.89 23.87 0.60
CA TYR A 258 -7.94 23.08 1.40
C TYR A 258 -7.72 23.73 2.78
N GLN A 259 -7.55 25.06 2.81
CA GLN A 259 -7.50 25.81 4.06
C GLN A 259 -8.77 25.69 4.89
N TYR A 260 -9.94 25.65 4.25
CA TYR A 260 -11.19 25.41 4.96
C TYR A 260 -11.18 24.04 5.64
N LEU A 261 -10.74 22.99 4.95
CA LEU A 261 -10.67 21.65 5.54
C LEU A 261 -9.76 21.65 6.78
N VAL A 262 -8.52 22.13 6.66
CA VAL A 262 -7.55 22.15 7.77
C VAL A 262 -7.99 23.02 8.94
N LYS A 263 -8.70 24.13 8.70
CA LYS A 263 -9.18 25.01 9.77
C LYS A 263 -10.37 24.46 10.56
N ASN A 264 -11.13 23.55 9.98
CA ASN A 264 -12.43 23.12 10.53
C ASN A 264 -12.48 21.64 10.91
N TYR A 265 -11.48 20.84 10.52
CA TYR A 265 -11.40 19.42 10.79
C TYR A 265 -10.02 19.04 11.30
N ASP A 266 -9.98 18.18 12.31
CA ASP A 266 -8.76 17.59 12.86
C ASP A 266 -8.30 16.45 11.94
N LEU A 267 -7.56 16.81 10.89
CA LEU A 267 -7.09 15.90 9.85
C LEU A 267 -5.62 15.59 10.07
N ASP A 268 -5.22 14.33 9.94
CA ASP A 268 -3.81 13.96 9.92
C ASP A 268 -3.11 14.45 8.65
N GLY A 269 -3.86 14.63 7.55
CA GLY A 269 -3.27 15.17 6.32
C GLY A 269 -4.21 15.56 5.20
N ILE A 270 -3.61 16.13 4.15
CA ILE A 270 -4.23 16.44 2.86
C ILE A 270 -3.53 15.61 1.77
N ASN A 271 -4.30 14.83 1.01
CA ASN A 271 -3.80 14.05 -0.11
C ASN A 271 -4.23 14.67 -1.45
N LEU A 272 -3.26 15.18 -2.22
CA LEU A 272 -3.47 15.86 -3.49
C LEU A 272 -3.56 14.86 -4.65
N ASP A 273 -4.70 14.79 -5.32
CA ASP A 273 -4.87 14.02 -6.55
C ASP A 273 -5.13 14.92 -7.74
N TYR A 274 -4.83 14.41 -8.94
CA TYR A 274 -4.89 15.14 -10.19
C TYR A 274 -4.06 16.45 -10.16
N ILE A 275 -3.00 16.48 -9.35
CA ILE A 275 -1.98 17.54 -9.31
C ILE A 275 -0.99 17.36 -10.46
N ARG A 276 -1.50 17.51 -11.68
CA ARG A 276 -0.77 17.25 -12.94
C ARG A 276 -1.52 17.84 -14.14
N PHE A 277 -0.87 17.83 -15.31
CA PHE A 277 -1.55 18.00 -16.59
C PHE A 277 -2.23 16.69 -17.05
N PRO A 278 -3.15 16.74 -18.03
CA PRO A 278 -3.76 15.55 -18.62
C PRO A 278 -2.74 14.56 -19.16
N GLU A 279 -3.05 13.27 -19.01
CA GLU A 279 -2.15 12.15 -19.31
C GLU A 279 -2.22 11.71 -20.78
N GLU A 280 -1.83 12.61 -21.68
CA GLU A 280 -1.93 12.42 -23.14
C GLU A 280 -0.61 12.76 -23.85
N TYR A 281 0.53 12.35 -23.28
CA TYR A 281 1.89 12.72 -23.69
C TYR A 281 2.25 14.20 -23.39
N ARG A 282 3.56 14.49 -23.23
CA ARG A 282 4.06 15.88 -23.08
C ARG A 282 3.49 16.75 -24.19
N GLY A 283 2.92 17.90 -23.82
CA GLY A 283 2.61 18.94 -24.80
C GLY A 283 1.16 19.01 -25.28
N SER A 284 0.25 18.15 -24.81
CA SER A 284 -1.13 18.16 -25.31
C SER A 284 -1.97 19.33 -24.79
N PHE A 285 -1.75 19.77 -23.55
CA PHE A 285 -2.53 20.82 -22.87
C PHE A 285 -1.66 21.99 -22.36
N GLY A 286 -2.32 23.08 -21.96
CA GLY A 286 -1.69 24.34 -21.50
C GLY A 286 -1.69 25.44 -22.55
N TYR A 287 -2.55 25.37 -23.56
CA TYR A 287 -2.72 26.42 -24.59
C TYR A 287 -3.91 27.34 -24.29
N ASP A 288 -4.38 27.37 -23.05
CA ASP A 288 -5.32 28.36 -22.58
C ASP A 288 -4.66 29.74 -22.44
N ASN A 289 -5.47 30.80 -22.44
CA ASN A 289 -4.98 32.17 -22.45
C ASN A 289 -4.07 32.49 -21.24
N SER A 290 -4.38 31.97 -20.06
CA SER A 290 -3.61 32.25 -18.83
C SER A 290 -2.20 31.67 -18.95
N THR A 291 -2.08 30.43 -19.40
CA THR A 291 -0.79 29.75 -19.56
C THR A 291 0.03 30.37 -20.70
N VAL A 292 -0.60 30.66 -21.84
CA VAL A 292 0.07 31.20 -23.04
C VAL A 292 0.64 32.59 -22.78
N GLU A 293 -0.15 33.49 -22.20
CA GLU A 293 0.31 34.86 -21.96
C GLU A 293 1.40 34.89 -20.88
N ALA A 294 1.25 34.12 -19.79
CA ALA A 294 2.30 34.01 -18.77
C ALA A 294 3.64 33.48 -19.32
N PHE A 295 3.59 32.56 -20.30
CA PHE A 295 4.80 32.07 -20.95
C PHE A 295 5.42 33.11 -21.90
N LYS A 296 4.60 33.78 -22.72
CA LYS A 296 5.06 34.86 -23.60
C LYS A 296 5.73 35.98 -22.80
N ASP A 297 5.12 36.39 -21.69
CA ASP A 297 5.66 37.43 -20.83
C ASP A 297 7.02 37.04 -20.23
N LYS A 298 7.16 35.77 -19.81
CA LYS A 298 8.39 35.27 -19.18
C LYS A 298 9.53 34.98 -20.16
N HIS A 299 9.21 34.49 -21.36
CA HIS A 299 10.20 33.95 -22.29
C HIS A 299 10.28 34.67 -23.64
N ASN A 300 9.35 35.59 -23.93
CA ASN A 300 9.23 36.28 -25.23
C ASN A 300 9.11 35.29 -26.42
N LEU A 301 8.41 34.18 -26.21
CA LEU A 301 8.19 33.11 -27.18
C LEU A 301 6.70 32.79 -27.28
N ASP A 302 6.22 32.55 -28.49
CA ASP A 302 4.84 32.12 -28.74
C ASP A 302 4.75 30.59 -28.72
N PRO A 303 4.07 29.97 -27.73
CA PRO A 303 4.03 28.52 -27.61
C PRO A 303 3.35 27.84 -28.80
N PHE A 304 2.50 28.54 -29.56
CA PHE A 304 1.90 27.99 -30.77
C PHE A 304 2.89 27.85 -31.93
N LYS A 305 4.04 28.52 -31.87
CA LYS A 305 5.09 28.50 -32.90
C LYS A 305 6.28 27.62 -32.54
N ILE A 306 6.29 27.02 -31.36
CA ILE A 306 7.37 26.15 -30.90
C ILE A 306 7.33 24.82 -31.66
N GLU A 307 8.45 24.45 -32.28
CA GLU A 307 8.63 23.17 -32.94
C GLU A 307 8.86 22.04 -31.94
N SER A 308 8.27 20.87 -32.18
CA SER A 308 8.46 19.68 -31.34
C SER A 308 9.93 19.23 -31.33
N GLY A 309 10.44 18.85 -30.16
CA GLY A 309 11.83 18.42 -29.98
C GLY A 309 12.86 19.56 -29.94
N SER A 310 12.45 20.82 -30.14
CA SER A 310 13.34 21.99 -30.03
C SER A 310 13.74 22.29 -28.58
N ARG A 311 14.78 23.12 -28.41
CA ARG A 311 15.13 23.70 -27.10
C ARG A 311 13.96 24.47 -26.49
N ASP A 312 13.21 25.19 -27.32
CA ASP A 312 12.05 25.97 -26.87
C ASP A 312 10.92 25.06 -26.40
N ALA A 313 10.76 23.87 -26.98
CA ALA A 313 9.83 22.86 -26.47
C ALA A 313 10.22 22.36 -25.07
N ALA A 314 11.52 22.26 -24.78
CA ALA A 314 11.99 21.93 -23.43
C ALA A 314 11.66 23.05 -22.44
N LEU A 315 11.88 24.32 -22.81
CA LEU A 315 11.50 25.48 -22.01
C LEU A 315 9.99 25.54 -21.75
N TRP A 316 9.17 25.26 -22.77
CA TRP A 316 7.71 25.22 -22.64
C TRP A 316 7.21 24.12 -21.71
N ASN A 317 7.78 22.91 -21.81
CA ASN A 317 7.46 21.81 -20.91
C ASN A 317 7.89 22.14 -19.47
N GLN A 318 9.09 22.70 -19.28
CA GLN A 318 9.60 23.09 -17.96
C GLN A 318 8.74 24.19 -17.34
N PHE A 319 8.31 25.19 -18.11
CA PHE A 319 7.40 26.23 -17.63
C PHE A 319 6.10 25.63 -17.08
N ARG A 320 5.47 24.71 -17.83
CA ARG A 320 4.23 24.05 -17.38
C ARG A 320 4.43 23.11 -16.18
N GLU A 321 5.55 22.37 -16.12
CA GLU A 321 5.94 21.57 -14.95
C GLU A 321 6.11 22.46 -13.70
N ASN A 322 6.67 23.66 -13.87
CA ASN A 322 6.84 24.62 -12.78
C ASN A 322 5.51 25.15 -12.27
N LEU A 323 4.48 25.33 -13.11
CA LEU A 323 3.14 25.74 -12.64
C LEU A 323 2.53 24.72 -11.66
N ILE A 324 2.72 23.43 -11.92
CA ILE A 324 2.26 22.36 -11.01
C ILE A 324 3.07 22.41 -9.72
N THR A 325 4.39 22.54 -9.84
CA THR A 325 5.30 22.63 -8.68
C THR A 325 5.00 23.84 -7.81
N GLU A 326 4.69 25.00 -8.40
CA GLU A 326 4.28 26.20 -7.70
C GLU A 326 2.98 25.99 -6.94
N MET A 327 1.98 25.33 -7.53
CA MET A 327 0.74 24.97 -6.83
C MET A 327 0.99 24.07 -5.62
N VAL A 328 1.87 23.07 -5.74
CA VAL A 328 2.25 22.17 -4.64
C VAL A 328 2.96 22.95 -3.53
N ARG A 329 3.98 23.74 -3.90
CA ARG A 329 4.74 24.57 -2.95
C ARG A 329 3.84 25.57 -2.21
N GLU A 330 3.07 26.37 -2.94
CA GLU A 330 2.18 27.38 -2.36
C GLU A 330 1.14 26.74 -1.43
N SER A 331 0.55 25.60 -1.84
CA SER A 331 -0.40 24.88 -0.99
C SER A 331 0.27 24.33 0.27
N SER A 332 1.47 23.75 0.13
CA SER A 332 2.24 23.23 1.26
C SER A 332 2.59 24.32 2.27
N GLU A 333 3.12 25.45 1.81
CA GLU A 333 3.47 26.60 2.65
C GLU A 333 2.24 27.13 3.40
N ILE A 334 1.11 27.32 2.70
CA ILE A 334 -0.11 27.85 3.31
C ILE A 334 -0.69 26.88 4.33
N LEU A 335 -0.75 25.58 4.01
CA LEU A 335 -1.35 24.59 4.91
C LEU A 335 -0.48 24.36 6.16
N ARG A 336 0.85 24.29 6.00
CA ARG A 336 1.77 24.17 7.15
C ARG A 336 1.82 25.42 8.04
N GLN A 337 1.51 26.59 7.49
CA GLN A 337 1.33 27.80 8.31
C GLN A 337 0.07 27.73 9.18
N LEU A 338 -0.96 27.00 8.73
CA LEU A 338 -2.18 26.79 9.51
C LEU A 338 -1.99 25.69 10.54
N ASP A 339 -1.35 24.59 10.14
CA ASP A 339 -1.05 23.45 11.00
C ASP A 339 0.34 22.88 10.66
N PRO A 340 1.35 23.11 11.51
CA PRO A 340 2.70 22.59 11.32
C PRO A 340 2.83 21.07 11.40
N GLU A 341 1.86 20.37 12.01
CA GLU A 341 1.87 18.90 12.16
C GLU A 341 1.15 18.20 11.00
N LEU A 342 0.37 18.93 10.20
CA LEU A 342 -0.36 18.40 9.05
C LEU A 342 0.57 17.74 8.03
N LEU A 343 0.24 16.50 7.67
CA LEU A 343 0.91 15.79 6.60
C LEU A 343 0.33 16.17 5.24
N ILE A 344 1.20 16.24 4.23
CA ILE A 344 0.81 16.56 2.86
C ILE A 344 1.35 15.49 1.93
N SER A 345 0.45 14.81 1.23
CA SER A 345 0.79 13.75 0.28
C SER A 345 0.19 14.00 -1.10
N ALA A 346 0.59 13.19 -2.07
CA ALA A 346 0.00 13.23 -3.40
C ALA A 346 -0.12 11.85 -4.06
N ASP A 347 -1.19 11.67 -4.82
CA ASP A 347 -1.37 10.55 -5.74
C ASP A 347 -0.63 10.83 -7.05
N VAL A 348 0.36 9.99 -7.36
CA VAL A 348 1.31 10.26 -8.45
C VAL A 348 1.38 9.14 -9.47
N ILE A 349 1.74 9.50 -10.70
CA ILE A 349 2.10 8.53 -11.73
C ILE A 349 3.39 7.81 -11.27
N PRO A 350 3.44 6.47 -11.35
CA PRO A 350 4.63 5.73 -10.95
C PRO A 350 5.82 6.00 -11.88
N GLY A 351 7.02 6.02 -11.31
CA GLY A 351 8.27 6.34 -12.01
C GLY A 351 8.49 7.85 -12.11
N ARG A 352 9.56 8.35 -11.49
CA ARG A 352 9.86 9.80 -11.41
C ARG A 352 9.98 10.48 -12.78
N GLU A 353 10.66 9.84 -13.73
CA GLU A 353 10.81 10.39 -15.08
C GLU A 353 9.56 10.19 -15.92
N GLU A 354 8.84 9.08 -15.71
CA GLU A 354 7.61 8.78 -16.44
C GLU A 354 6.49 9.74 -16.06
N ALA A 355 6.37 10.10 -14.79
CA ALA A 355 5.41 11.09 -14.30
C ALA A 355 5.63 12.48 -14.93
N ARG A 356 6.89 12.90 -15.05
CA ARG A 356 7.28 14.13 -15.75
C ARG A 356 7.06 14.02 -17.26
N PHE A 357 7.23 12.83 -17.84
CA PHE A 357 7.01 12.61 -19.26
C PHE A 357 5.52 12.58 -19.62
N ARG A 358 4.67 11.91 -18.87
CA ARG A 358 3.25 11.77 -19.22
C ARG A 358 2.42 12.98 -18.83
N ALA A 359 2.74 13.62 -17.70
CA ALA A 359 1.81 14.54 -17.06
C ALA A 359 2.46 15.78 -16.41
N LEU A 360 3.76 16.02 -16.66
CA LEU A 360 4.51 17.13 -16.07
C LEU A 360 4.46 17.14 -14.53
N GLN A 361 4.45 15.95 -13.92
CA GLN A 361 4.32 15.73 -12.49
C GLN A 361 5.70 15.42 -11.88
N ASN A 362 6.40 16.44 -11.37
CA ASN A 362 7.77 16.31 -10.82
C ASN A 362 7.76 16.02 -9.31
N TRP A 363 7.19 14.87 -8.94
CA TRP A 363 6.98 14.52 -7.54
C TRP A 363 8.28 14.24 -6.77
N SER A 364 9.36 13.85 -7.45
CA SER A 364 10.66 13.65 -6.79
C SER A 364 11.22 14.96 -6.26
N LEU A 365 11.07 16.06 -7.01
CA LEU A 365 11.44 17.40 -6.56
C LEU A 365 10.60 17.81 -5.34
N TRP A 366 9.30 17.52 -5.34
CA TRP A 366 8.41 17.92 -4.25
C TRP A 366 8.75 17.23 -2.92
N LEU A 367 9.25 15.99 -2.97
CA LEU A 367 9.76 15.29 -1.80
C LEU A 367 11.13 15.82 -1.35
N GLU A 368 12.02 16.12 -2.31
CA GLU A 368 13.37 16.64 -2.04
C GLU A 368 13.31 18.02 -1.35
N GLU A 369 12.45 18.90 -1.85
CA GLU A 369 12.22 20.25 -1.30
C GLU A 369 11.33 20.25 -0.04
N GLY A 370 10.79 19.09 0.37
CA GLY A 370 9.94 18.96 1.55
C GLY A 370 8.53 19.56 1.41
N TYR A 371 8.07 19.80 0.19
CA TYR A 371 6.69 20.24 -0.06
C TYR A 371 5.67 19.15 0.26
N LEU A 372 6.06 17.88 0.09
CA LEU A 372 5.27 16.71 0.45
C LEU A 372 6.04 15.84 1.46
N ASP A 373 5.30 15.23 2.38
CA ASP A 373 5.82 14.26 3.35
C ASP A 373 6.01 12.90 2.71
N PHE A 374 5.08 12.48 1.85
CA PHE A 374 5.15 11.24 1.10
C PHE A 374 4.31 11.31 -0.19
N VAL A 375 4.47 10.30 -1.06
CA VAL A 375 3.59 10.14 -2.23
C VAL A 375 3.08 8.71 -2.33
N LEU A 376 1.97 8.56 -3.06
CA LEU A 376 1.32 7.30 -3.37
C LEU A 376 1.38 7.03 -4.88
N PRO A 377 2.45 6.37 -5.39
CA PRO A 377 2.53 6.00 -6.80
C PRO A 377 1.42 5.02 -7.17
N MET A 378 0.56 5.38 -8.11
CA MET A 378 -0.59 4.57 -8.57
C MET A 378 -0.12 3.43 -9.48
N THR A 379 0.48 2.39 -8.90
CA THR A 379 1.02 1.22 -9.60
C THR A 379 -0.06 0.23 -10.04
N TYR A 380 -1.08 0.72 -10.74
CA TYR A 380 -2.29 -0.01 -11.13
C TYR A 380 -2.07 -0.95 -12.33
N THR A 381 -1.19 -1.93 -12.14
CA THR A 381 -0.87 -2.97 -13.13
C THR A 381 -1.45 -4.33 -12.73
N GLU A 382 -1.82 -5.12 -13.73
CA GLU A 382 -2.13 -6.56 -13.57
C GLU A 382 -0.85 -7.41 -13.68
N ASN A 383 0.24 -6.84 -14.20
CA ASN A 383 1.51 -7.52 -14.42
C ASN A 383 2.48 -7.24 -13.26
N LEU A 384 2.51 -8.19 -12.32
CA LEU A 384 3.28 -8.10 -11.08
C LEU A 384 4.79 -7.99 -11.26
N PHE A 385 5.36 -8.49 -12.37
CA PHE A 385 6.78 -8.84 -12.42
C PHE A 385 7.69 -7.81 -13.11
N SER A 386 7.24 -7.10 -14.15
CA SER A 386 8.12 -6.19 -14.91
C SER A 386 7.95 -4.70 -14.61
N GLU A 387 6.72 -4.24 -14.37
CA GLU A 387 6.42 -2.79 -14.27
C GLU A 387 6.44 -2.30 -12.82
N LEU A 388 5.80 -3.05 -11.93
CA LEU A 388 5.74 -2.73 -10.50
C LEU A 388 7.13 -2.72 -9.86
N SER A 389 7.95 -3.71 -10.21
CA SER A 389 9.31 -3.87 -9.68
C SER A 389 10.26 -2.80 -10.21
N SER A 390 10.20 -2.46 -11.49
CA SER A 390 11.09 -1.44 -12.09
C SER A 390 10.84 -0.05 -11.52
N TRP A 391 9.59 0.41 -11.47
CA TRP A 391 9.29 1.75 -10.97
C TRP A 391 9.60 1.92 -9.48
N ILE A 392 9.09 1.02 -8.64
CA ILE A 392 9.25 1.19 -7.19
C ILE A 392 10.71 0.98 -6.78
N LYS A 393 11.38 -0.05 -7.30
CA LYS A 393 12.74 -0.39 -6.87
C LYS A 393 13.73 0.71 -7.23
N GLU A 394 13.70 1.21 -8.47
CA GLU A 394 14.59 2.28 -8.93
C GLU A 394 14.35 3.58 -8.13
N ASP A 395 13.08 3.94 -7.92
CA ASP A 395 12.75 5.13 -7.14
C ASP A 395 13.18 4.99 -5.67
N ARG A 396 13.05 3.81 -5.05
CA ARG A 396 13.50 3.56 -3.66
C ARG A 396 15.02 3.65 -3.48
N GLU A 397 15.82 3.40 -4.51
CA GLU A 397 17.28 3.53 -4.42
C GLU A 397 17.70 5.00 -4.25
N ILE A 398 16.93 5.92 -4.84
CA ILE A 398 17.24 7.36 -4.90
C ILE A 398 16.46 8.14 -3.84
N ILE A 399 15.15 7.87 -3.70
CA ILE A 399 14.23 8.65 -2.88
C ILE A 399 14.32 8.19 -1.42
N LYS A 400 14.64 9.16 -0.54
CA LYS A 400 14.77 8.93 0.90
C LYS A 400 13.45 9.10 1.65
N LYS A 401 12.53 9.92 1.13
CA LYS A 401 11.18 10.12 1.71
C LYS A 401 10.27 8.89 1.50
N PRO A 402 9.20 8.72 2.28
CA PRO A 402 8.27 7.60 2.11
C PRO A 402 7.59 7.58 0.74
N LEU A 403 7.48 6.37 0.18
CA LEU A 403 6.79 6.05 -1.06
C LEU A 403 5.86 4.87 -0.77
N TYR A 404 4.57 4.99 -0.99
CA TYR A 404 3.59 3.93 -0.68
C TYR A 404 2.85 3.49 -1.94
N ALA A 405 3.03 2.23 -2.34
CA ALA A 405 2.48 1.76 -3.61
C ALA A 405 0.94 1.71 -3.59
N GLY A 406 0.30 2.28 -4.62
CA GLY A 406 -1.13 2.13 -4.86
C GLY A 406 -1.44 0.83 -5.60
N ILE A 407 -2.33 0.00 -5.04
CA ILE A 407 -2.72 -1.31 -5.59
C ILE A 407 -4.16 -1.24 -6.13
N SER A 408 -4.37 -1.61 -7.39
CA SER A 408 -5.69 -1.59 -8.04
C SER A 408 -6.51 -2.84 -7.72
N VAL A 409 -7.22 -2.85 -6.60
CA VAL A 409 -8.07 -3.98 -6.14
C VAL A 409 -9.09 -4.39 -7.20
N PHE A 410 -9.65 -3.43 -7.93
CA PHE A 410 -10.67 -3.68 -8.96
C PHE A 410 -10.21 -4.54 -10.15
N LYS A 411 -8.89 -4.71 -10.34
CA LYS A 411 -8.30 -5.53 -11.39
C LYS A 411 -7.91 -6.94 -10.91
N LEU A 412 -8.06 -7.22 -9.62
CA LEU A 412 -7.40 -8.35 -8.95
C LEU A 412 -8.40 -9.19 -8.16
N SER A 413 -8.13 -10.49 -8.08
CA SER A 413 -8.73 -11.34 -7.04
C SER A 413 -8.07 -11.09 -5.68
N SER A 414 -8.75 -11.45 -4.59
CA SER A 414 -8.21 -11.35 -3.22
C SER A 414 -6.84 -12.02 -3.07
N ALA A 415 -6.64 -13.16 -3.71
CA ALA A 415 -5.36 -13.86 -3.70
C ALA A 415 -4.27 -13.10 -4.46
N GLN A 416 -4.60 -12.45 -5.58
CA GLN A 416 -3.65 -11.62 -6.34
C GLN A 416 -3.30 -10.33 -5.58
N VAL A 417 -4.24 -9.73 -4.85
CA VAL A 417 -3.97 -8.58 -3.98
C VAL A 417 -2.92 -8.95 -2.92
N VAL A 418 -3.15 -10.06 -2.20
CA VAL A 418 -2.18 -10.55 -1.20
C VAL A 418 -0.82 -10.84 -1.83
N GLU A 419 -0.79 -11.48 -3.01
CA GLU A 419 0.48 -11.77 -3.68
C GLU A 419 1.22 -10.48 -4.11
N GLN A 420 0.51 -9.50 -4.64
CA GLN A 420 1.11 -8.21 -5.00
C GLN A 420 1.71 -7.48 -3.80
N MET A 421 1.00 -7.48 -2.66
CA MET A 421 1.52 -6.90 -1.43
C MET A 421 2.77 -7.64 -0.93
N ARG A 422 2.83 -8.98 -1.11
CA ARG A 422 4.03 -9.76 -0.78
C ARG A 422 5.21 -9.41 -1.68
N GLU A 423 5.00 -9.18 -2.98
CA GLU A 423 6.05 -8.72 -3.88
C GLU A 423 6.52 -7.30 -3.54
N ILE A 424 5.60 -6.39 -3.22
CA ILE A 424 5.94 -5.04 -2.75
C ILE A 424 6.76 -5.11 -1.47
N ASN A 425 6.40 -5.98 -0.51
CA ASN A 425 7.17 -6.16 0.73
C ASN A 425 8.62 -6.59 0.52
N LYS A 426 8.99 -7.15 -0.64
CA LYS A 426 10.38 -7.50 -0.96
C LYS A 426 11.22 -6.29 -1.39
N ILE A 427 10.60 -5.27 -1.98
CA ILE A 427 11.29 -4.12 -2.58
C ILE A 427 11.03 -2.80 -1.85
N ASN A 428 9.87 -2.66 -1.20
CA ASN A 428 9.44 -1.49 -0.46
C ASN A 428 8.46 -1.89 0.67
N PRO A 429 8.97 -2.46 1.77
CA PRO A 429 8.15 -2.94 2.89
C PRO A 429 7.46 -1.83 3.69
N ASN A 430 7.70 -0.56 3.38
CA ASN A 430 7.22 0.58 4.16
C ASN A 430 5.71 0.81 4.04
N GLY A 431 5.04 0.27 3.01
CA GLY A 431 3.59 0.28 2.94
C GLY A 431 3.00 0.49 1.56
N PHE A 432 1.67 0.46 1.55
CA PHE A 432 0.85 0.52 0.35
C PHE A 432 -0.57 0.96 0.69
N SER A 433 -1.29 1.41 -0.33
CA SER A 433 -2.68 1.81 -0.24
C SER A 433 -3.51 1.05 -1.29
N LEU A 434 -4.72 0.64 -0.93
CA LEU A 434 -5.61 -0.15 -1.77
C LEU A 434 -6.65 0.76 -2.46
N PHE A 435 -6.66 0.77 -3.80
CA PHE A 435 -7.62 1.50 -4.61
C PHE A 435 -8.67 0.55 -5.22
N ALA A 436 -9.94 0.64 -4.85
CA ALA A 436 -10.54 1.53 -3.85
C ALA A 436 -11.49 0.74 -2.95
N ALA A 437 -11.97 1.38 -1.87
CA ALA A 437 -12.90 0.80 -0.91
C ALA A 437 -14.13 0.14 -1.57
N ALA A 438 -14.65 0.69 -2.68
CA ALA A 438 -15.73 0.07 -3.46
C ALA A 438 -15.49 -1.39 -3.88
N HIS A 439 -14.24 -1.83 -3.93
CA HIS A 439 -13.85 -3.17 -4.39
C HIS A 439 -13.37 -4.08 -3.26
N LEU A 440 -13.26 -3.57 -2.03
CA LEU A 440 -12.92 -4.37 -0.86
C LEU A 440 -14.18 -5.02 -0.29
N LYS A 441 -14.18 -6.35 -0.28
CA LYS A 441 -15.25 -7.16 0.30
C LYS A 441 -14.89 -7.60 1.71
N LYS A 442 -15.88 -8.11 2.43
CA LYS A 442 -15.65 -8.63 3.78
C LYS A 442 -14.56 -9.69 3.85
N GLU A 443 -14.53 -10.58 2.86
CA GLU A 443 -13.54 -11.65 2.77
C GLU A 443 -12.12 -11.14 2.51
N ASP A 444 -11.97 -9.94 1.91
CA ASP A 444 -10.68 -9.29 1.71
C ASP A 444 -10.14 -8.82 3.06
N PHE A 445 -10.94 -8.10 3.85
CA PHE A 445 -10.57 -7.68 5.22
C PHE A 445 -10.18 -8.89 6.10
N GLU A 446 -10.98 -9.96 6.06
CA GLU A 446 -10.70 -11.19 6.83
C GLU A 446 -9.39 -11.87 6.37
N SER A 447 -9.14 -11.92 5.05
CA SER A 447 -7.93 -12.52 4.49
C SER A 447 -6.68 -11.72 4.84
N LEU A 448 -6.78 -10.39 4.80
CA LEU A 448 -5.72 -9.47 5.21
C LEU A 448 -5.41 -9.64 6.70
N ALA A 449 -6.44 -9.60 7.55
CA ALA A 449 -6.34 -9.80 9.00
C ALA A 449 -5.73 -11.15 9.37
N ALA A 450 -6.07 -12.22 8.63
CA ALA A 450 -5.51 -13.54 8.88
C ALA A 450 -4.05 -13.67 8.40
N GLY A 451 -3.63 -12.88 7.41
CA GLY A 451 -2.34 -13.04 6.74
C GLY A 451 -1.40 -11.85 6.90
N ILE A 452 -1.20 -11.12 5.81
CA ILE A 452 -0.17 -10.06 5.71
C ILE A 452 -0.35 -8.93 6.73
N PHE A 453 -1.58 -8.72 7.23
CA PHE A 453 -1.90 -7.75 8.27
C PHE A 453 -2.19 -8.40 9.63
N SER A 454 -1.73 -9.62 9.88
CA SER A 454 -2.00 -10.37 11.13
C SER A 454 -1.49 -9.74 12.43
N LYS A 455 -0.61 -8.74 12.34
CA LYS A 455 -0.18 -7.92 13.49
C LYS A 455 -0.38 -6.45 13.16
N LYS A 456 -0.70 -5.64 14.16
CA LYS A 456 -0.68 -4.16 14.04
C LYS A 456 0.68 -3.68 13.55
N ALA A 457 0.68 -2.59 12.79
CA ALA A 457 1.90 -1.95 12.32
C ALA A 457 1.91 -0.47 12.69
N VAL A 458 3.09 0.02 13.04
CA VAL A 458 3.37 1.44 13.28
C VAL A 458 3.52 2.16 11.95
N LEU A 459 3.04 3.39 11.88
CA LEU A 459 3.15 4.23 10.69
C LEU A 459 4.59 4.72 10.51
N PRO A 460 5.21 4.48 9.33
CA PRO A 460 6.62 4.81 9.13
C PRO A 460 6.95 6.31 9.13
N HIS A 461 5.96 7.19 9.03
CA HIS A 461 6.16 8.64 9.01
C HIS A 461 5.77 9.33 10.32
N GLN A 462 5.20 8.61 11.28
CA GLN A 462 4.66 9.20 12.50
C GLN A 462 5.71 9.33 13.60
N ASN A 463 6.41 8.23 13.93
CA ASN A 463 7.33 8.20 15.07
C ASN A 463 8.59 7.37 14.79
N ARG A 464 9.71 8.07 14.66
CA ARG A 464 11.04 7.46 14.44
C ARG A 464 11.41 6.48 15.54
N LYS A 465 11.26 6.88 16.80
CA LYS A 465 11.69 6.06 17.93
C LYS A 465 10.88 4.76 18.00
N GLU A 466 9.57 4.86 17.82
CA GLU A 466 8.68 3.71 17.84
C GLU A 466 8.94 2.78 16.65
N SER A 467 9.08 3.34 15.44
CA SER A 467 9.44 2.57 14.24
C SER A 467 10.75 1.79 14.42
N LEU A 468 11.79 2.42 14.97
CA LEU A 468 13.08 1.76 15.19
C LEU A 468 13.02 0.69 16.28
N ALA A 469 12.20 0.89 17.32
CA ALA A 469 11.97 -0.10 18.37
C ALA A 469 11.25 -1.35 17.82
N GLU A 470 10.19 -1.16 17.05
CA GLU A 470 9.46 -2.27 16.40
C GLU A 470 10.35 -3.05 15.42
N MET A 471 11.20 -2.35 14.66
CA MET A 471 12.19 -3.00 13.80
C MET A 471 13.25 -3.78 14.60
N GLN A 472 13.70 -3.24 15.73
CA GLN A 472 14.64 -3.94 16.61
C GLN A 472 14.02 -5.24 17.13
N ASP A 473 12.80 -5.18 17.65
CA ASP A 473 12.08 -6.33 18.20
C ASP A 473 11.82 -7.39 17.13
N PHE A 474 11.48 -6.97 15.91
CA PHE A 474 11.31 -7.85 14.77
C PHE A 474 12.59 -8.63 14.44
N ILE A 475 13.74 -7.96 14.35
CA ILE A 475 15.03 -8.60 14.06
C ILE A 475 15.46 -9.51 15.25
N LEU A 476 15.23 -9.08 16.49
CA LEU A 476 15.53 -9.89 17.67
C LEU A 476 14.68 -11.18 17.71
N GLN A 477 13.40 -11.11 17.34
CA GLN A 477 12.54 -12.29 17.20
C GLN A 477 13.09 -13.26 16.15
N ARG A 478 13.49 -12.76 14.96
CA ARG A 478 14.13 -13.58 13.93
C ARG A 478 15.39 -14.26 14.45
N LEU A 479 16.29 -13.52 15.09
CA LEU A 479 17.54 -14.04 15.64
C LEU A 479 17.30 -15.13 16.69
N ASN A 480 16.25 -15.01 17.50
CA ASN A 480 15.87 -16.04 18.45
C ASN A 480 15.42 -17.34 17.74
N ILE A 481 14.61 -17.24 16.69
CA ILE A 481 14.18 -18.40 15.89
C ILE A 481 15.39 -19.11 15.27
N ILE A 482 16.32 -18.36 14.67
CA ILE A 482 17.55 -18.90 14.08
C ILE A 482 18.42 -19.59 15.15
N LYS A 483 18.53 -18.99 16.35
CA LYS A 483 19.24 -19.58 17.50
C LYS A 483 18.62 -20.89 17.95
N GLU A 484 17.30 -20.93 18.11
CA GLU A 484 16.56 -22.13 18.52
C GLU A 484 16.72 -23.27 17.50
N ALA A 485 16.82 -22.93 16.21
CA ALA A 485 17.13 -23.89 15.14
C ALA A 485 18.60 -24.35 15.11
N GLY A 486 19.47 -23.81 15.98
CA GLY A 486 20.90 -24.14 16.03
C GLY A 486 21.69 -23.64 14.81
N LYS A 487 21.19 -22.60 14.12
CA LYS A 487 21.74 -22.09 12.86
C LYS A 487 22.68 -20.89 13.03
N ILE A 488 22.86 -20.44 14.27
CA ILE A 488 23.81 -19.39 14.65
C ILE A 488 24.44 -19.72 16.00
N ASN A 489 25.76 -19.54 16.10
CA ASN A 489 26.47 -19.71 17.37
C ASN A 489 26.28 -18.48 18.28
N ASN A 490 26.57 -18.64 19.58
CA ASN A 490 26.27 -17.59 20.55
C ASN A 490 27.19 -16.36 20.43
N ASP A 491 28.43 -16.51 19.94
CA ASP A 491 29.35 -15.40 19.76
C ASP A 491 28.89 -14.46 18.64
N ASP A 492 28.57 -15.01 17.47
CA ASP A 492 28.09 -14.24 16.33
C ASP A 492 26.72 -13.59 16.60
N LEU A 493 25.85 -14.29 17.35
CA LEU A 493 24.59 -13.71 17.82
C LEU A 493 24.80 -12.47 18.70
N ILE A 494 25.78 -12.48 19.60
CA ILE A 494 26.09 -11.32 20.46
C ILE A 494 26.61 -10.15 19.62
N LYS A 495 27.48 -10.42 18.64
CA LYS A 495 28.00 -9.39 17.72
C LYS A 495 26.88 -8.73 16.92
N ILE A 496 25.98 -9.52 16.32
CA ILE A 496 24.85 -8.99 15.57
C ILE A 496 23.90 -8.17 16.46
N ARG A 497 23.62 -8.62 17.68
CA ARG A 497 22.78 -7.85 18.62
C ARG A 497 23.40 -6.51 18.98
N ARG A 498 24.72 -6.46 19.19
CA ARG A 498 25.43 -5.19 19.42
C ARG A 498 25.32 -4.26 18.22
N PHE A 499 25.54 -4.80 17.02
CA PHE A 499 25.41 -4.05 15.77
C PHE A 499 23.99 -3.50 15.57
N LEU A 500 22.96 -4.32 15.81
CA LEU A 500 21.56 -3.90 15.77
C LEU A 500 21.30 -2.73 16.74
N ASN A 501 21.74 -2.86 17.99
CA ASN A 501 21.57 -1.80 19.01
C ASN A 501 22.25 -0.49 18.60
N GLN A 502 23.40 -0.56 17.93
CA GLN A 502 24.08 0.63 17.40
C GLN A 502 23.30 1.25 16.23
N LYS A 503 22.74 0.46 15.32
CA LYS A 503 21.97 0.98 14.18
C LYS A 503 20.67 1.65 14.57
N VAL A 504 19.97 1.13 15.58
CA VAL A 504 18.69 1.72 16.05
C VAL A 504 18.88 2.88 17.03
N SER A 505 20.13 3.17 17.42
CA SER A 505 20.45 4.34 18.25
C SER A 505 20.02 5.63 17.55
N LEU A 506 19.31 6.50 18.29
CA LEU A 506 18.91 7.82 17.81
C LEU A 506 20.10 8.79 17.72
N GLU A 507 21.15 8.54 18.51
CA GLU A 507 22.39 9.30 18.45
C GLU A 507 23.25 8.77 17.30
N THR A 508 23.55 9.65 16.33
CA THR A 508 24.52 9.36 15.26
C THR A 508 25.92 9.57 15.82
N ASP A 509 26.63 8.47 16.07
CA ASP A 509 28.02 8.53 16.49
C ASP A 509 28.92 8.50 15.25
N THR A 510 29.25 9.69 14.75
CA THR A 510 30.14 9.84 13.59
C THR A 510 31.55 9.27 13.80
N SER A 511 31.93 8.94 15.04
CA SER A 511 33.19 8.24 15.35
C SER A 511 33.07 6.71 15.23
N ASN A 512 31.86 6.17 15.24
CA ASN A 512 31.60 4.75 15.09
C ASN A 512 31.41 4.37 13.61
N ALA A 513 32.52 4.06 12.94
CA ALA A 513 32.54 3.64 11.53
C ALA A 513 31.63 2.43 11.23
N GLU A 514 31.28 1.62 12.24
CA GLU A 514 30.41 0.46 12.04
C GLU A 514 28.94 0.86 11.86
N GLN A 515 28.47 1.98 12.39
CA GLN A 515 27.04 2.37 12.33
C GLN A 515 26.52 2.52 10.88
N GLY A 516 27.39 2.93 9.96
CA GLY A 516 27.09 3.09 8.53
C GLY A 516 27.23 1.83 7.68
N LEU A 517 27.71 0.71 8.23
CA LEU A 517 27.91 -0.53 7.47
C LEU A 517 26.58 -1.22 7.16
N THR A 518 26.51 -1.91 6.03
CA THR A 518 25.49 -2.96 5.81
C THR A 518 25.80 -4.18 6.66
N LEU A 519 24.81 -5.05 6.90
CA LEU A 519 25.07 -6.29 7.64
C LEU A 519 26.14 -7.15 6.98
N SER A 520 26.18 -7.23 5.65
CA SER A 520 27.20 -7.98 4.91
C SER A 520 28.60 -7.43 5.14
N GLN A 521 28.77 -6.10 5.14
CA GLN A 521 30.05 -5.46 5.43
C GLN A 521 30.48 -5.69 6.88
N PHE A 522 29.56 -5.52 7.83
CA PHE A 522 29.80 -5.82 9.25
C PHE A 522 30.21 -7.28 9.46
N SER A 523 29.52 -8.20 8.79
CA SER A 523 29.78 -9.64 8.86
C SER A 523 31.19 -9.98 8.38
N ALA A 524 31.62 -9.41 7.25
CA ALA A 524 32.95 -9.60 6.71
C ALA A 524 34.04 -9.03 7.62
N ALA A 525 33.82 -7.82 8.17
CA ALA A 525 34.75 -7.17 9.08
C ALA A 525 34.94 -7.93 10.41
N ASN A 526 33.89 -8.63 10.86
CA ASN A 526 33.87 -9.33 12.15
C ASN A 526 34.01 -10.86 12.02
N ASN A 527 34.27 -11.38 10.82
CA ASN A 527 34.44 -12.81 10.52
C ASN A 527 33.30 -13.69 11.07
N LEU A 528 32.04 -13.27 10.89
CA LEU A 528 30.91 -14.07 11.37
C LEU A 528 30.80 -15.39 10.60
N ASN A 529 30.57 -16.48 11.32
CA ASN A 529 30.42 -17.83 10.74
C ASN A 529 28.93 -18.19 10.64
N ILE A 530 28.29 -17.63 9.61
CA ILE A 530 26.85 -17.77 9.35
C ILE A 530 26.67 -18.34 7.94
N SER A 531 25.79 -19.32 7.76
CA SER A 531 25.52 -19.90 6.44
C SER A 531 24.90 -18.87 5.50
N ALA A 532 25.13 -19.02 4.19
CA ALA A 532 24.60 -18.12 3.18
C ALA A 532 23.08 -17.90 3.30
N ASP A 533 22.30 -18.98 3.46
CA ASP A 533 20.84 -18.91 3.58
C ASP A 533 20.37 -18.08 4.79
N VAL A 534 21.06 -18.19 5.93
CA VAL A 534 20.73 -17.42 7.15
C VAL A 534 21.13 -15.96 6.96
N MET A 535 22.28 -15.72 6.32
CA MET A 535 22.75 -14.38 6.03
C MET A 535 21.81 -13.65 5.07
N GLU A 536 21.29 -14.31 4.04
CA GLU A 536 20.31 -13.71 3.11
C GLU A 536 19.07 -13.19 3.84
N ILE A 537 18.53 -13.98 4.77
CA ILE A 537 17.36 -13.63 5.58
C ILE A 537 17.66 -12.43 6.47
N LEU A 538 18.78 -12.47 7.20
CA LEU A 538 19.17 -11.36 8.08
C LEU A 538 19.49 -10.09 7.28
N VAL A 539 20.12 -10.18 6.12
CA VAL A 539 20.37 -9.04 5.23
C VAL A 539 19.04 -8.43 4.78
N SER A 540 18.04 -9.24 4.44
CA SER A 540 16.70 -8.74 4.10
C SER A 540 16.08 -7.96 5.27
N ASP A 541 16.13 -8.49 6.49
CA ASP A 541 15.58 -7.84 7.68
C ASP A 541 16.35 -6.55 8.04
N PHE A 542 17.68 -6.53 7.91
CA PHE A 542 18.50 -5.32 8.11
C PHE A 542 18.34 -4.29 6.99
N ASN A 543 18.16 -4.70 5.74
CA ASN A 543 17.83 -3.79 4.65
C ASN A 543 16.47 -3.12 4.89
N TYR A 544 15.51 -3.84 5.47
CA TYR A 544 14.25 -3.24 5.88
C TYR A 544 14.47 -2.20 7.00
N LEU A 545 15.29 -2.50 8.00
CA LEU A 545 15.67 -1.50 9.02
C LEU A 545 16.35 -0.27 8.39
N ASP A 546 17.29 -0.46 7.48
CA ASP A 546 17.97 0.64 6.78
C ASP A 546 17.00 1.47 5.93
N ASN A 547 16.00 0.83 5.34
CA ASN A 547 14.92 1.53 4.62
C ASN A 547 14.07 2.38 5.56
N ILE A 548 13.76 1.90 6.77
CA ILE A 548 13.04 2.68 7.79
C ILE A 548 13.92 3.84 8.31
N ILE A 549 15.19 3.59 8.59
CA ILE A 549 16.14 4.64 9.02
C ILE A 549 16.22 5.75 7.96
N LYS A 550 16.26 5.40 6.67
CA LYS A 550 16.32 6.36 5.55
C LYS A 550 15.13 7.32 5.49
N LEU A 551 13.98 7.00 6.09
CA LEU A 551 12.78 7.85 6.05
C LEU A 551 12.90 9.10 6.93
N TYR A 552 13.83 9.10 7.90
CA TYR A 552 14.07 10.15 8.88
C TYR A 552 15.45 10.79 8.70
#